data_AF-A0A821WPJ7-F1
#
_entry.id   AF-A0A821WPJ7-F1
#
_cell.length_a   1.000
_cell.length_b   1.000
_cell.length_c   1.000
_cell.angle_alpha   90.00
_cell.angle_beta   90.00
_cell.angle_gamma   90.00
#
_symmetry.space_group_name_H-M   'P 1'
#
loop_
_entity.id
_entity.type
_entity.pdbx_description
1 polymer ?
#
loop_
_entity_poly.entity_id
_entity_poly.type
_entity_poly.pdbx_seq_one_letter_code
_entity_poly.pdbx_strand_id
1 'polypeptide(L)'
;MLVDENGRIAPNIEQLTFIPVHDCGIKYNLYLVYSDRPKHSSKNYSVHIDVFDRLTLNYHVSWHLSLPYSFLPVNRLAAQLIIPEQAEIKDCPLDCSHHGRCRSYADKRTLFFCECDPGYSDLACNETHQCSCAIDARCHASSFCLCPLHLFGRHCFLKHTICQSNNNPCENNGFCISVDRCEKISNQIELQFQQHFLATVSWAAIHLITAFDDRKHERITLFKKIHVDQDTITLHLTDPFHILLVELFNRTYYRTILRETFIPSESIHAQVKSNQRCPSIDELGNITWINSPVWHRLKYYPLLCRQQRQLMCFYDDIFMCICDLDRFANCFNFNHSIVYNCQGSNVCENNRQCLINNATCPRITFCICPDCFYGIKCQFSTRGFVLSLDAILGYHIKPNINLSRQLSTVKVTILINTNVLIIGIISCSLSMMTFRMRKPRQCGCGWYLQ
;
A
#
# COMPACT_ATOMS: atom_id res chain seq x y z
N MET A 1 -20.90 -17.04 11.50
CA MET A 1 -22.11 -17.70 12.06
C MET A 1 -22.47 -18.95 11.27
N LEU A 2 -23.23 -19.87 11.84
CA LEU A 2 -23.79 -21.02 11.12
C LEU A 2 -25.18 -20.67 10.58
N VAL A 3 -25.44 -20.95 9.31
CA VAL A 3 -26.74 -20.72 8.67
C VAL A 3 -27.25 -22.01 8.03
N ASP A 4 -28.57 -22.18 8.02
CA ASP A 4 -29.24 -23.25 7.26
C ASP A 4 -29.57 -22.81 5.83
N GLU A 5 -30.04 -23.75 5.01
CA GLU A 5 -30.44 -23.51 3.60
C GLU A 5 -31.55 -22.47 3.42
N ASN A 6 -32.31 -22.15 4.48
CA ASN A 6 -33.36 -21.13 4.46
C ASN A 6 -32.88 -19.80 5.06
N GLY A 7 -31.56 -19.63 5.25
CA GLY A 7 -30.96 -18.41 5.81
C GLY A 7 -31.20 -18.22 7.30
N ARG A 8 -31.68 -19.24 8.03
CA ARG A 8 -31.86 -19.12 9.49
C ARG A 8 -30.51 -19.20 10.18
N ILE A 9 -30.23 -18.20 11.01
CA ILE A 9 -28.99 -18.08 11.76
C ILE A 9 -29.09 -18.92 13.04
N ALA A 10 -28.11 -19.80 13.26
CA ALA A 10 -27.98 -20.53 14.51
C ALA A 10 -27.52 -19.59 15.64
N PRO A 11 -27.92 -19.83 16.90
CA PRO A 11 -27.80 -18.83 17.98
C PRO A 11 -26.38 -18.48 18.41
N ASN A 12 -25.36 -19.30 18.07
CA ASN A 12 -23.97 -18.98 18.37
C ASN A 12 -23.25 -18.31 17.19
N ILE A 13 -22.64 -17.17 17.49
CA ILE A 13 -21.93 -16.29 16.56
C ILE A 13 -20.60 -15.89 17.20
N GLU A 14 -19.53 -15.95 16.43
CA GLU A 14 -18.19 -15.51 16.84
C GLU A 14 -17.84 -14.22 16.10
N GLN A 15 -17.13 -13.32 16.79
CA GLN A 15 -16.68 -12.04 16.23
C GLN A 15 -15.18 -11.87 16.49
N LEU A 16 -14.47 -11.31 15.50
CA LEU A 16 -13.10 -10.87 15.63
C LEU A 16 -12.93 -9.49 15.00
N THR A 17 -12.01 -8.69 15.52
CA THR A 17 -11.56 -7.45 14.87
C THR A 17 -10.28 -7.75 14.09
N PHE A 18 -10.28 -7.40 12.81
CA PHE A 18 -9.15 -7.58 11.91
C PHE A 18 -8.56 -6.23 11.52
N ILE A 19 -7.26 -6.05 11.75
CA ILE A 19 -6.50 -4.86 11.41
C ILE A 19 -5.51 -5.23 10.31
N PRO A 20 -5.72 -4.81 9.04
CA PRO A 20 -4.92 -5.27 7.90
C PRO A 20 -3.40 -5.19 8.09
N VAL A 21 -2.91 -4.13 8.74
CA VAL A 21 -1.47 -3.90 8.97
C VAL A 21 -0.88 -4.96 9.91
N HIS A 22 -1.62 -5.41 10.92
CA HIS A 22 -1.13 -6.35 11.94
C HIS A 22 -1.51 -7.81 11.64
N ASP A 23 -2.74 -8.02 11.15
CA ASP A 23 -3.42 -9.29 11.24
C ASP A 23 -3.40 -10.12 9.94
N CYS A 24 -3.00 -9.52 8.82
CA CYS A 24 -3.05 -10.12 7.50
C CYS A 24 -2.19 -11.39 7.31
N GLY A 25 -1.16 -11.60 8.14
CA GLY A 25 -0.38 -12.83 8.19
C GLY A 25 -0.77 -13.82 9.29
N ILE A 26 -1.77 -13.48 10.11
CA ILE A 26 -2.15 -14.26 11.30
C ILE A 26 -3.24 -15.27 10.93
N LYS A 27 -3.04 -16.53 11.36
CA LYS A 27 -4.06 -17.56 11.28
C LYS A 27 -5.01 -17.44 12.48
N TYR A 28 -6.29 -17.24 12.21
CA TYR A 28 -7.34 -17.24 13.23
C TYR A 28 -7.95 -18.63 13.40
N ASN A 29 -8.18 -19.04 14.65
CA ASN A 29 -8.92 -20.24 14.99
C ASN A 29 -10.19 -19.83 15.73
N LEU A 30 -11.34 -20.01 15.08
CA LEU A 30 -12.66 -19.67 15.62
C LEU A 30 -13.44 -20.96 15.87
N TYR A 31 -14.22 -20.99 16.93
CA TYR A 31 -14.96 -22.18 17.35
C TYR A 31 -16.44 -21.84 17.54
N LEU A 32 -17.28 -22.31 16.62
CA LEU A 32 -18.74 -22.23 16.77
C LEU A 32 -19.21 -23.42 17.62
N VAL A 33 -19.39 -23.20 18.92
CA VAL A 33 -19.82 -24.22 19.90
C VAL A 33 -21.31 -24.09 20.19
N TYR A 34 -22.03 -25.20 20.24
CA TYR A 34 -23.48 -25.22 20.50
C TYR A 34 -23.78 -26.21 21.63
N SER A 35 -24.72 -25.87 22.51
CA SER A 35 -25.13 -26.73 23.64
C SER A 35 -25.77 -28.02 23.15
N ASP A 36 -26.60 -27.90 22.12
CA ASP A 36 -27.34 -28.97 21.49
C ASP A 36 -26.93 -29.10 20.04
N ARG A 37 -27.21 -30.26 19.43
CA ARG A 37 -26.90 -30.49 18.01
C ARG A 37 -27.65 -29.45 17.15
N PRO A 38 -26.96 -28.49 16.53
CA PRO A 38 -27.62 -27.39 15.81
C PRO A 38 -28.04 -27.80 14.39
N LYS A 39 -27.57 -28.98 13.93
CA LYS A 39 -27.74 -29.48 12.57
C LYS A 39 -28.73 -30.62 12.50
N HIS A 40 -29.81 -30.41 11.75
CA HIS A 40 -30.71 -31.47 11.31
C HIS A 40 -30.08 -32.25 10.15
N SER A 41 -30.21 -33.57 10.16
CA SER A 41 -29.64 -34.44 9.10
C SER A 41 -30.28 -34.22 7.73
N SER A 42 -31.50 -33.70 7.68
CA SER A 42 -32.27 -33.45 6.45
C SER A 42 -31.97 -32.10 5.80
N LYS A 43 -31.16 -31.24 6.44
CA LYS A 43 -30.87 -29.88 5.97
C LYS A 43 -29.41 -29.69 5.66
N ASN A 44 -29.15 -28.80 4.72
CA ASN A 44 -27.80 -28.32 4.47
C ASN A 44 -27.47 -27.10 5.33
N TYR A 45 -26.19 -27.01 5.69
CA TYR A 45 -25.66 -25.96 6.55
C TYR A 45 -24.39 -25.37 5.94
N SER A 46 -24.15 -24.11 6.23
CA SER A 46 -22.94 -23.41 5.84
C SER A 46 -22.49 -22.47 6.94
N VAL A 47 -21.22 -22.08 6.88
CA VAL A 47 -20.66 -21.00 7.70
C VAL A 47 -20.71 -19.73 6.86
N HIS A 48 -21.50 -18.79 7.33
CA HIS A 48 -21.60 -17.44 6.79
C HIS A 48 -20.67 -16.52 7.58
N ILE A 49 -19.85 -15.76 6.87
CA ILE A 49 -18.88 -14.82 7.47
C ILE A 49 -19.14 -13.45 6.86
N ASP A 50 -19.48 -12.48 7.69
CA ASP A 50 -19.63 -11.08 7.29
C ASP A 50 -18.44 -10.25 7.76
N VAL A 51 -18.07 -9.27 6.95
CA VAL A 51 -17.10 -8.22 7.31
C VAL A 51 -17.77 -6.87 7.21
N PHE A 52 -17.62 -6.10 8.28
CA PHE A 52 -18.11 -4.74 8.40
C PHE A 52 -16.94 -3.79 8.67
N ASP A 53 -17.04 -2.59 8.12
CA ASP A 53 -16.17 -1.49 8.51
C ASP A 53 -16.42 -1.14 9.98
N ARG A 54 -15.37 -1.15 10.81
CA ARG A 54 -15.51 -1.03 12.26
C ARG A 54 -15.87 0.40 12.71
N LEU A 55 -15.59 1.41 11.90
CA LEU A 55 -15.85 2.82 12.21
C LEU A 55 -17.28 3.22 11.85
N THR A 56 -17.70 2.85 10.64
CA THR A 56 -19.00 3.21 10.06
C THR A 56 -20.07 2.15 10.27
N LEU A 57 -19.67 0.92 10.65
CA LEU A 57 -20.55 -0.27 10.75
C LEU A 57 -21.24 -0.63 9.43
N ASN A 58 -20.71 -0.12 8.32
CA ASN A 58 -21.18 -0.45 6.99
C ASN A 58 -20.70 -1.85 6.59
N TYR A 59 -21.58 -2.55 5.88
CA TYR A 59 -21.25 -3.84 5.30
C TYR A 59 -20.16 -3.69 4.23
N HIS A 60 -19.23 -4.64 4.21
CA HIS A 60 -18.16 -4.67 3.21
C HIS A 60 -18.26 -5.90 2.30
N VAL A 61 -18.22 -7.11 2.86
CA VAL A 61 -18.17 -8.36 2.08
C VAL A 61 -18.54 -9.58 2.93
N SER A 62 -19.01 -10.65 2.29
CA SER A 62 -19.31 -11.92 2.95
C SER A 62 -18.84 -13.15 2.18
N TRP A 63 -18.65 -14.26 2.91
CA TRP A 63 -18.31 -15.58 2.37
C TRP A 63 -19.32 -16.64 2.81
N HIS A 64 -19.50 -17.65 1.96
CA HIS A 64 -20.43 -18.75 2.18
C HIS A 64 -19.73 -20.12 2.07
N LEU A 65 -19.22 -20.59 3.22
CA LEU A 65 -18.47 -21.84 3.31
C LEU A 65 -19.39 -23.03 3.56
N SER A 66 -19.61 -23.88 2.57
CA SER A 66 -20.47 -25.06 2.68
C SER A 66 -19.90 -26.10 3.65
N LEU A 67 -20.75 -26.68 4.50
CA LEU A 67 -20.38 -27.83 5.33
C LEU A 67 -20.68 -29.14 4.60
N PRO A 68 -19.67 -29.99 4.33
CA PRO A 68 -19.90 -31.23 3.57
C PRO A 68 -20.64 -32.30 4.38
N TYR A 69 -20.54 -32.30 5.71
CA TYR A 69 -21.05 -33.39 6.55
C TYR A 69 -21.93 -32.86 7.70
N SER A 70 -23.23 -32.71 7.42
CA SER A 70 -24.24 -32.30 8.41
C SER A 70 -24.41 -33.32 9.55
N PHE A 71 -24.14 -34.60 9.29
CA PHE A 71 -24.25 -35.67 10.28
C PHE A 71 -23.14 -35.68 11.33
N LEU A 72 -21.95 -35.15 11.01
CA LEU A 72 -20.82 -35.16 11.95
C LEU A 72 -21.06 -34.16 13.09
N PRO A 73 -20.80 -34.53 14.35
CA PRO A 73 -20.97 -33.62 15.49
C PRO A 73 -19.96 -32.45 15.43
N VAL A 74 -18.77 -32.69 14.88
CA VAL A 74 -17.71 -31.68 14.74
C VAL A 74 -17.29 -31.59 13.28
N ASN A 75 -17.18 -30.37 12.77
CA ASN A 75 -16.62 -30.08 11.44
C ASN A 75 -15.43 -29.13 11.62
N ARG A 76 -14.33 -29.39 10.90
CA ARG A 76 -13.19 -28.49 10.83
C ARG A 76 -13.13 -27.92 9.42
N LEU A 77 -13.20 -26.61 9.31
CA LEU A 77 -13.07 -25.88 8.06
C LEU A 77 -11.79 -25.04 8.09
N ALA A 78 -11.09 -25.00 6.97
CA ALA A 78 -9.96 -24.10 6.75
C ALA A 78 -10.22 -23.39 5.42
N ALA A 79 -10.24 -22.05 5.46
CA ALA A 79 -10.44 -21.22 4.29
C ALA A 79 -9.50 -20.02 4.35
N GLN A 80 -8.96 -19.61 3.20
CA GLN A 80 -8.26 -18.36 3.03
C GLN A 80 -9.26 -17.32 2.51
N LEU A 81 -9.44 -16.24 3.25
CA LEU A 81 -10.37 -15.17 2.91
C LEU A 81 -9.59 -13.99 2.33
N ILE A 82 -10.03 -13.48 1.18
CA ILE A 82 -9.41 -12.32 0.51
C ILE A 82 -10.38 -11.14 0.62
N ILE A 83 -10.04 -10.17 1.46
CA ILE A 83 -10.84 -8.96 1.66
C ILE A 83 -10.54 -7.98 0.51
N PRO A 84 -11.51 -7.62 -0.34
CA PRO A 84 -11.29 -6.68 -1.44
C PRO A 84 -11.18 -5.23 -0.95
N GLU A 85 -10.49 -4.36 -1.71
CA GLU A 85 -10.38 -2.92 -1.41
C GLU A 85 -11.74 -2.22 -1.53
N GLN A 86 -12.57 -2.65 -2.49
CA GLN A 86 -13.91 -2.13 -2.73
C GLN A 86 -14.92 -3.27 -2.73
N ALA A 87 -16.10 -3.02 -2.16
CA ALA A 87 -17.23 -3.93 -2.29
C ALA A 87 -17.68 -3.97 -3.77
N GLU A 88 -17.55 -5.12 -4.44
CA GLU A 88 -18.08 -5.29 -5.80
C GLU A 88 -19.61 -5.17 -5.76
N ILE A 89 -20.14 -4.13 -6.42
CA ILE A 89 -21.58 -3.98 -6.66
C ILE A 89 -21.86 -4.55 -8.05
N LYS A 90 -22.62 -5.65 -8.11
CA LYS A 90 -23.12 -6.23 -9.37
C LYS A 90 -24.64 -6.16 -9.42
N ASP A 91 -25.17 -6.20 -10.63
CA ASP A 91 -26.60 -6.40 -10.86
C ASP A 91 -27.04 -7.68 -10.15
N CYS A 92 -27.96 -7.51 -9.19
CA CYS A 92 -28.47 -8.62 -8.41
C CYS A 92 -29.88 -9.01 -8.89
N PRO A 93 -30.15 -10.32 -9.07
CA PRO A 93 -31.47 -10.83 -9.44
C PRO A 93 -32.43 -11.03 -8.24
N LEU A 94 -31.97 -10.89 -7.00
CA LEU A 94 -32.74 -11.17 -5.78
C LEU A 94 -33.55 -9.93 -5.35
N ASP A 95 -34.85 -10.10 -5.12
CA ASP A 95 -35.71 -9.04 -4.56
C ASP A 95 -35.61 -9.06 -3.03
N CYS A 96 -35.02 -7.98 -2.48
CA CYS A 96 -34.79 -7.81 -1.05
C CYS A 96 -35.76 -6.83 -0.40
N SER A 97 -36.94 -6.65 -1.01
CA SER A 97 -37.94 -5.66 -0.60
C SER A 97 -37.35 -4.23 -0.53
N HIS A 98 -38.05 -3.31 0.14
CA HIS A 98 -37.57 -1.95 0.38
C HIS A 98 -36.69 -1.84 1.64
N HIS A 99 -36.49 -2.94 2.37
CA HIS A 99 -35.80 -3.00 3.66
C HIS A 99 -34.49 -3.78 3.62
N GLY A 100 -33.94 -3.96 2.42
CA GLY A 100 -32.70 -4.70 2.24
C GLY A 100 -32.01 -4.35 0.94
N ARG A 101 -30.75 -4.78 0.86
CA ARG A 101 -29.91 -4.64 -0.32
C ARG A 101 -29.39 -6.00 -0.72
N CYS A 102 -29.52 -6.34 -1.99
CA CYS A 102 -28.94 -7.58 -2.45
C CYS A 102 -27.41 -7.51 -2.55
N ARG A 103 -26.75 -8.56 -2.06
CA ARG A 103 -25.30 -8.76 -2.08
C ARG A 103 -24.94 -10.12 -2.69
N SER A 104 -23.70 -10.25 -3.13
CA SER A 104 -23.13 -11.52 -3.60
C SER A 104 -21.99 -11.96 -2.68
N TYR A 105 -21.77 -13.27 -2.61
CA TYR A 105 -20.66 -13.83 -1.84
C TYR A 105 -19.33 -13.72 -2.60
N ALA A 106 -18.26 -13.39 -1.88
CA ALA A 106 -16.93 -13.23 -2.46
C ALA A 106 -16.35 -14.55 -3.00
N ASP A 107 -16.58 -15.67 -2.31
CA ASP A 107 -16.15 -17.01 -2.75
C ASP A 107 -17.06 -17.61 -3.82
N LYS A 108 -18.33 -17.20 -3.87
CA LYS A 108 -19.33 -17.74 -4.81
C LYS A 108 -20.12 -16.61 -5.45
N ARG A 109 -19.53 -16.03 -6.50
CA ARG A 109 -20.07 -14.85 -7.22
C ARG A 109 -21.46 -15.03 -7.83
N THR A 110 -21.93 -16.27 -7.98
CA THR A 110 -23.28 -16.60 -8.51
C THR A 110 -24.33 -16.78 -7.43
N LEU A 111 -23.93 -16.76 -6.16
CA LEU A 111 -24.82 -16.91 -5.01
C LEU A 111 -25.05 -15.54 -4.38
N PHE A 112 -26.32 -15.22 -4.16
CA PHE A 112 -26.79 -13.91 -3.69
C PHE A 112 -27.57 -14.05 -2.39
N PHE A 113 -27.62 -12.98 -1.61
CA PHE A 113 -28.39 -12.89 -0.37
C PHE A 113 -28.82 -11.44 -0.11
N CYS A 114 -29.82 -11.26 0.74
CA CYS A 114 -30.25 -9.93 1.18
C CYS A 114 -29.52 -9.48 2.45
N GLU A 115 -28.84 -8.33 2.37
CA GLU A 115 -28.37 -7.58 3.52
C GLU A 115 -29.54 -6.71 4.03
N CYS A 116 -30.17 -7.12 5.13
CA CYS A 116 -31.31 -6.40 5.68
C CYS A 116 -30.91 -5.15 6.47
N ASP A 117 -31.80 -4.17 6.44
CA ASP A 117 -31.72 -2.99 7.28
C ASP A 117 -31.97 -3.34 8.76
N PRO A 118 -31.46 -2.53 9.71
CA PRO A 118 -31.63 -2.80 11.13
C PRO A 118 -33.10 -2.97 11.53
N GLY A 119 -33.42 -4.05 12.24
CA GLY A 119 -34.78 -4.38 12.65
C GLY A 119 -35.57 -5.25 11.67
N TYR A 120 -34.99 -5.57 10.50
CA TYR A 120 -35.55 -6.51 9.53
C TYR A 120 -34.70 -7.78 9.44
N SER A 121 -35.34 -8.90 9.16
CA SER A 121 -34.74 -10.23 9.06
C SER A 121 -35.48 -11.08 8.04
N ASP A 122 -35.08 -12.35 7.89
CA ASP A 122 -35.49 -13.31 6.85
C ASP A 122 -34.69 -13.21 5.54
N LEU A 123 -35.04 -14.05 4.55
CA LEU A 123 -34.33 -14.15 3.28
C LEU A 123 -34.56 -12.95 2.35
N ALA A 124 -35.67 -12.22 2.52
CA ALA A 124 -36.14 -11.11 1.69
C ALA A 124 -36.26 -9.77 2.47
N CYS A 125 -35.88 -9.77 3.74
CA CYS A 125 -35.98 -8.65 4.68
C CYS A 125 -37.41 -8.19 5.00
N ASN A 126 -38.38 -9.10 5.06
CA ASN A 126 -39.79 -8.75 5.33
C ASN A 126 -40.18 -8.87 6.81
N GLU A 127 -39.59 -9.80 7.55
CA GLU A 127 -39.90 -10.00 8.97
C GLU A 127 -39.25 -8.92 9.85
N THR A 128 -40.05 -8.28 10.70
CA THR A 128 -39.55 -7.31 11.68
C THR A 128 -39.19 -7.98 13.00
N HIS A 129 -38.15 -7.48 13.66
CA HIS A 129 -37.76 -7.94 14.98
C HIS A 129 -37.30 -6.77 15.87
N GLN A 130 -37.48 -6.94 17.19
CA GLN A 130 -37.00 -5.96 18.15
C GLN A 130 -35.50 -6.13 18.40
N CYS A 131 -34.76 -5.05 18.22
CA CYS A 131 -33.31 -5.00 18.46
C CYS A 131 -33.01 -4.63 19.91
N SER A 132 -32.17 -5.43 20.56
CA SER A 132 -31.73 -5.24 21.94
C SER A 132 -30.40 -4.50 22.08
N CYS A 133 -29.95 -3.84 21.00
CA CYS A 133 -28.64 -3.18 20.92
C CYS A 133 -28.68 -1.73 21.43
N ALA A 134 -27.52 -1.20 21.82
CA ALA A 134 -27.35 0.23 22.06
C ALA A 134 -27.70 1.07 20.82
N ILE A 135 -28.07 2.34 21.04
CA ILE A 135 -28.54 3.27 19.99
C ILE A 135 -27.50 3.44 18.87
N ASP A 136 -26.22 3.53 19.23
CA ASP A 136 -25.12 3.73 18.27
C ASP A 136 -24.57 2.41 17.69
N ALA A 137 -25.21 1.28 17.99
CA ALA A 137 -24.79 -0.05 17.52
C ALA A 137 -25.69 -0.54 16.38
N ARG A 138 -25.09 -1.29 15.45
CA ARG A 138 -25.84 -1.90 14.35
C ARG A 138 -26.37 -3.26 14.76
N CYS A 139 -27.67 -3.43 14.70
CA CYS A 139 -28.35 -4.69 14.92
C CYS A 139 -28.33 -5.51 13.63
N HIS A 140 -27.81 -6.73 13.71
CA HIS A 140 -27.79 -7.66 12.56
C HIS A 140 -28.69 -8.88 12.79
N ALA A 141 -28.99 -9.20 14.04
CA ALA A 141 -30.10 -10.09 14.43
C ALA A 141 -30.63 -9.67 15.81
N SER A 142 -31.79 -10.20 16.22
CA SER A 142 -32.49 -9.83 17.46
C SER A 142 -31.65 -9.77 18.74
N SER A 143 -30.57 -10.56 18.82
CA SER A 143 -29.63 -10.59 19.95
C SER A 143 -28.17 -10.36 19.57
N PHE A 144 -27.88 -9.95 18.33
CA PHE A 144 -26.52 -9.75 17.84
C PHE A 144 -26.29 -8.31 17.40
N CYS A 145 -25.32 -7.68 18.08
CA CYS A 145 -25.04 -6.25 17.97
C CYS A 145 -23.59 -6.03 17.54
N LEU A 146 -23.41 -5.28 16.46
CA LEU A 146 -22.11 -4.79 16.03
C LEU A 146 -21.82 -3.46 16.72
N CYS A 147 -20.87 -3.50 17.66
CA CYS A 147 -20.53 -2.32 18.44
C CYS A 147 -19.60 -1.38 17.68
N PRO A 148 -19.79 -0.05 17.75
CA PRO A 148 -18.78 0.91 17.30
C PRO A 148 -17.52 0.83 18.18
N LEU A 149 -16.39 1.39 17.73
CA LEU A 149 -15.08 1.27 18.40
C LEU A 149 -15.07 1.61 19.90
N HIS A 150 -15.92 2.53 20.33
CA HIS A 150 -15.97 3.00 21.71
C HIS A 150 -16.88 2.15 22.62
N LEU A 151 -17.62 1.19 22.05
CA LEU A 151 -18.56 0.31 22.75
C LEU A 151 -18.18 -1.17 22.61
N PHE A 152 -18.53 -1.95 23.63
CA PHE A 152 -18.36 -3.40 23.64
C PHE A 152 -19.41 -4.11 24.47
N GLY A 153 -19.29 -5.44 24.52
CA GLY A 153 -20.26 -6.33 25.15
C GLY A 153 -21.37 -6.76 24.21
N ARG A 154 -22.14 -7.78 24.61
CA ARG A 154 -23.14 -8.45 23.77
C ARG A 154 -24.16 -7.50 23.13
N HIS A 155 -24.54 -6.46 23.85
CA HIS A 155 -25.52 -5.46 23.42
C HIS A 155 -24.92 -4.07 23.18
N CYS A 156 -23.58 -3.95 23.22
CA CYS A 156 -22.86 -2.70 23.02
C CYS A 156 -23.17 -1.58 24.04
N PHE A 157 -23.62 -1.92 25.25
CA PHE A 157 -23.87 -0.91 26.30
C PHE A 157 -22.62 -0.53 27.10
N LEU A 158 -21.54 -1.32 27.02
CA LEU A 158 -20.32 -1.08 27.79
C LEU A 158 -19.39 -0.17 27.00
N LYS A 159 -18.73 0.78 27.69
CA LYS A 159 -17.83 1.76 27.09
C LYS A 159 -16.37 1.42 27.40
N HIS A 160 -15.48 1.54 26.42
CA HIS A 160 -14.05 1.45 26.67
C HIS A 160 -13.56 2.69 27.41
N THR A 161 -13.30 2.56 28.71
CA THR A 161 -12.82 3.67 29.56
C THR A 161 -11.39 4.10 29.21
N ILE A 162 -10.57 3.19 28.66
CA ILE A 162 -9.16 3.43 28.32
C ILE A 162 -9.01 4.41 27.15
N CYS A 163 -9.90 4.36 26.16
CA CYS A 163 -9.91 5.28 25.02
C CYS A 163 -10.66 6.59 25.32
N GLN A 164 -11.15 6.79 26.55
CA GLN A 164 -11.97 7.94 26.98
C GLN A 164 -11.22 8.93 27.87
N SER A 165 -9.94 8.72 28.18
CA SER A 165 -9.17 9.78 28.84
C SER A 165 -9.19 11.02 27.93
N ASN A 166 -9.42 12.20 28.51
CA ASN A 166 -9.50 13.48 27.79
C ASN A 166 -8.26 13.81 26.92
N ASN A 167 -7.21 12.99 27.00
CA ASN A 167 -6.21 12.83 25.96
C ASN A 167 -6.36 11.41 25.41
N ASN A 168 -6.67 11.29 24.10
CA ASN A 168 -6.53 10.02 23.39
C ASN A 168 -5.13 9.45 23.72
N PRO A 169 -5.01 8.22 24.27
CA PRO A 169 -3.70 7.65 24.60
C PRO A 169 -2.81 7.50 23.37
N CYS A 170 -3.41 7.52 22.17
CA CYS A 170 -2.69 7.54 20.91
C CYS A 170 -2.41 8.99 20.47
N GLU A 171 -1.14 9.37 20.46
CA GLU A 171 -0.62 10.63 19.92
C GLU A 171 -0.96 10.82 18.42
N ASN A 172 -0.89 12.05 17.90
CA ASN A 172 -1.06 12.38 16.47
C ASN A 172 -2.39 11.96 15.80
N ASN A 173 -3.53 12.08 16.48
CA ASN A 173 -4.87 11.69 15.98
C ASN A 173 -5.02 10.19 15.63
N GLY A 174 -4.18 9.30 16.17
CA GLY A 174 -4.33 7.86 15.96
C GLY A 174 -5.64 7.30 16.55
N PHE A 175 -6.20 6.25 15.95
CA PHE A 175 -7.42 5.61 16.50
C PHE A 175 -7.08 4.62 17.62
N CYS A 176 -7.68 4.79 18.80
CA CYS A 176 -7.56 3.85 19.91
C CYS A 176 -8.50 2.65 19.69
N ILE A 177 -7.93 1.45 19.58
CA ILE A 177 -8.68 0.19 19.49
C ILE A 177 -8.42 -0.61 20.77
N SER A 178 -9.50 -0.96 21.48
CA SER A 178 -9.54 -1.80 22.68
C SER A 178 -8.37 -2.80 22.81
N VAL A 179 -7.65 -2.69 23.95
CA VAL A 179 -6.44 -3.42 24.34
C VAL A 179 -5.17 -2.96 23.60
N ASP A 180 -4.45 -1.99 24.18
CA ASP A 180 -3.03 -1.63 23.97
C ASP A 180 -2.51 -1.40 22.53
N ARG A 181 -3.37 -1.34 21.52
CA ARG A 181 -2.97 -1.20 20.12
C ARG A 181 -3.20 0.22 19.64
N CYS A 182 -2.28 1.12 20.00
CA CYS A 182 -2.11 2.36 19.25
C CYS A 182 -1.34 2.11 17.95
N GLU A 183 -1.55 2.99 16.98
CA GLU A 183 -0.68 3.10 15.81
C GLU A 183 0.76 3.35 16.31
N LYS A 184 1.67 2.40 16.06
CA LYS A 184 3.06 2.50 16.51
C LYS A 184 3.77 3.58 15.70
N ILE A 185 4.56 4.40 16.38
CA ILE A 185 5.46 5.37 15.75
C ILE A 185 6.41 4.60 14.84
N SER A 186 6.43 4.98 13.57
CA SER A 186 7.30 4.38 12.56
C SER A 186 8.72 4.93 12.67
N ASN A 187 9.72 4.09 12.46
CA ASN A 187 11.09 4.56 12.24
C ASN A 187 11.12 5.36 10.94
N GLN A 188 11.80 6.50 10.97
CA GLN A 188 12.04 7.31 9.79
C GLN A 188 13.42 6.99 9.24
N ILE A 189 13.51 6.59 7.96
CA ILE A 189 14.78 6.42 7.27
C ILE A 189 14.85 7.42 6.14
N GLU A 190 15.86 8.27 6.17
CA GLU A 190 16.20 9.18 5.09
C GLU A 190 17.33 8.60 4.27
N LEU A 191 17.02 8.19 3.04
CA LEU A 191 17.98 7.70 2.06
C LEU A 191 18.37 8.83 1.12
N GLN A 192 19.61 9.30 1.22
CA GLN A 192 20.16 10.31 0.31
C GLN A 192 20.97 9.68 -0.83
N PHE A 193 20.62 9.99 -2.07
CA PHE A 193 21.25 9.49 -3.28
C PHE A 193 22.28 10.48 -3.80
N GLN A 194 23.46 9.97 -4.16
CA GLN A 194 24.48 10.79 -4.81
C GLN A 194 24.01 11.26 -6.20
N GLN A 195 24.16 12.56 -6.48
CA GLN A 195 23.57 13.30 -7.61
C GLN A 195 23.64 12.62 -8.99
N HIS A 196 24.72 11.90 -9.30
CA HIS A 196 24.86 11.16 -10.56
C HIS A 196 23.82 10.05 -10.79
N PHE A 197 23.22 9.49 -9.74
CA PHE A 197 22.19 8.46 -9.84
C PHE A 197 20.83 9.02 -10.31
N LEU A 198 20.56 10.29 -10.01
CA LEU A 198 19.27 10.96 -10.26
C LEU A 198 18.97 11.19 -11.75
N ALA A 199 20.00 11.12 -12.60
CA ALA A 199 19.83 11.28 -14.05
C ALA A 199 19.36 9.99 -14.75
N THR A 200 19.50 8.82 -14.10
CA THR A 200 19.34 7.51 -14.79
C THR A 200 18.24 6.64 -14.18
N VAL A 201 17.79 6.94 -12.96
CA VAL A 201 16.91 6.04 -12.20
C VAL A 201 15.62 6.73 -11.79
N SER A 202 14.47 6.12 -12.14
CA SER A 202 13.13 6.63 -11.81
C SER A 202 12.50 5.95 -10.59
N TRP A 203 13.05 4.82 -10.14
CA TRP A 203 12.59 4.10 -8.96
C TRP A 203 13.72 3.23 -8.36
N ALA A 204 13.61 2.95 -7.07
CA ALA A 204 14.51 2.03 -6.36
C ALA A 204 13.70 0.97 -5.61
N ALA A 205 14.27 -0.24 -5.53
CA ALA A 205 13.82 -1.28 -4.62
C ALA A 205 14.68 -1.25 -3.36
N ILE A 206 14.04 -1.25 -2.20
CA ILE A 206 14.68 -1.23 -0.89
C ILE A 206 14.37 -2.57 -0.22
N HIS A 207 15.38 -3.41 -0.08
CA HIS A 207 15.27 -4.69 0.58
C HIS A 207 15.66 -4.57 2.04
N LEU A 208 14.70 -4.85 2.91
CA LEU A 208 14.87 -4.97 4.35
C LEU A 208 15.00 -6.44 4.68
N ILE A 209 16.11 -6.83 5.28
CA ILE A 209 16.38 -8.22 5.65
C ILE A 209 16.42 -8.33 7.16
N THR A 210 15.66 -9.27 7.67
CA THR A 210 15.57 -9.58 9.10
C THR A 210 16.18 -10.95 9.32
N ALA A 211 17.33 -10.98 10.00
CA ALA A 211 17.97 -12.20 10.46
C ALA A 211 17.28 -12.70 11.74
N PHE A 212 17.25 -14.02 11.90
CA PHE A 212 16.78 -14.72 13.09
C PHE A 212 17.75 -15.85 13.39
N ASP A 213 17.89 -16.21 14.66
CA ASP A 213 18.79 -17.29 15.07
C ASP A 213 18.25 -18.68 14.68
N ASP A 214 16.95 -18.92 14.90
CA ASP A 214 16.33 -20.25 14.77
C ASP A 214 15.56 -20.47 13.46
N ARG A 215 15.50 -19.47 12.57
CA ARG A 215 14.73 -19.56 11.32
C ARG A 215 15.41 -18.84 10.17
N LYS A 216 14.97 -19.15 8.95
CA LYS A 216 15.44 -18.47 7.74
C LYS A 216 15.17 -16.97 7.85
N HIS A 217 16.10 -16.17 7.33
CA HIS A 217 15.91 -14.73 7.23
C HIS A 217 14.65 -14.40 6.43
N GLU A 218 13.99 -13.30 6.81
CA GLU A 218 12.85 -12.77 6.08
C GLU A 218 13.28 -11.54 5.28
N ARG A 219 12.69 -11.35 4.09
CA ARG A 219 12.97 -10.21 3.21
C ARG A 219 11.68 -9.48 2.88
N ILE A 220 11.63 -8.20 3.20
CA ILE A 220 10.58 -7.27 2.76
C ILE A 220 11.19 -6.36 1.71
N THR A 221 10.48 -6.10 0.61
CA THR A 221 10.97 -5.21 -0.46
C THR A 221 10.01 -4.04 -0.65
N LEU A 222 10.51 -2.82 -0.53
CA LEU A 222 9.74 -1.60 -0.70
C LEU A 222 10.15 -0.90 -1.99
N PHE A 223 9.19 -0.48 -2.79
CA PHE A 223 9.44 0.26 -4.01
C PHE A 223 9.18 1.74 -3.79
N LYS A 224 10.12 2.59 -4.19
CA LYS A 224 10.00 4.05 -4.08
C LYS A 224 10.37 4.72 -5.41
N LYS A 225 9.57 5.69 -5.83
CA LYS A 225 9.90 6.56 -6.97
C LYS A 225 11.00 7.53 -6.54
N ILE A 226 11.99 7.74 -7.40
CA ILE A 226 13.00 8.78 -7.24
C ILE A 226 12.60 9.90 -8.20
N HIS A 227 12.23 11.05 -7.64
CA HIS A 227 11.95 12.23 -8.45
C HIS A 227 13.28 12.88 -8.88
N VAL A 228 13.33 13.40 -10.11
CA VAL A 228 14.54 14.01 -10.71
C VAL A 228 15.11 15.15 -9.84
N ASP A 229 14.24 15.84 -9.09
CA ASP A 229 14.59 16.96 -8.22
C ASP A 229 14.78 16.61 -6.74
N GLN A 230 14.60 15.34 -6.36
CA GLN A 230 14.77 14.86 -4.98
C GLN A 230 15.97 13.93 -4.89
N ASP A 231 16.95 14.36 -4.11
CA ASP A 231 18.10 13.53 -3.75
C ASP A 231 17.82 12.66 -2.50
N THR A 232 16.66 12.82 -1.87
CA THR A 232 16.33 12.17 -0.60
C THR A 232 14.97 11.48 -0.68
N ILE A 233 14.91 10.24 -0.16
CA ILE A 233 13.66 9.50 0.05
C ILE A 233 13.49 9.23 1.54
N THR A 234 12.30 9.52 2.05
CA THR A 234 11.88 9.15 3.40
C THR A 234 11.08 7.84 3.38
N LEU A 235 11.46 6.94 4.28
CA LEU A 235 10.77 5.68 4.55
C LEU A 235 10.24 5.71 5.97
N HIS A 236 9.01 5.23 6.13
CA HIS A 236 8.39 5.01 7.43
C HIS A 236 8.24 3.51 7.63
N LEU A 237 9.01 2.94 8.56
CA LEU A 237 9.08 1.50 8.79
C LEU A 237 8.58 1.16 10.18
N THR A 238 7.72 0.14 10.26
CA THR A 238 7.28 -0.45 11.53
C THR A 238 7.88 -1.83 11.77
N ASP A 239 8.37 -2.48 10.71
CA ASP A 239 8.96 -3.81 10.76
C ASP A 239 10.45 -3.76 11.17
N PRO A 240 10.91 -4.69 12.03
CA PRO A 240 12.30 -4.77 12.40
C PRO A 240 13.16 -5.27 11.23
N PHE A 241 14.36 -4.71 11.06
CA PHE A 241 15.32 -5.13 10.05
C PHE A 241 16.76 -4.99 10.57
N HIS A 242 17.66 -5.80 10.01
CA HIS A 242 19.09 -5.81 10.35
C HIS A 242 19.96 -5.28 9.20
N ILE A 243 19.54 -5.55 7.96
CA ILE A 243 20.27 -5.12 6.75
C ILE A 243 19.31 -4.35 5.84
N LEU A 244 19.77 -3.21 5.33
CA LEU A 244 19.09 -2.47 4.26
C LEU A 244 19.97 -2.47 3.01
N LEU A 245 19.43 -3.02 1.93
CA LEU A 245 20.02 -3.01 0.60
C LEU A 245 19.14 -2.17 -0.34
N VAL A 246 19.78 -1.34 -1.15
CA VAL A 246 19.10 -0.60 -2.22
C VAL A 246 19.47 -1.23 -3.55
N GLU A 247 18.47 -1.69 -4.30
CA GLU A 247 18.58 -2.14 -5.67
C GLU A 247 18.16 -1.00 -6.62
N LEU A 248 19.08 -0.65 -7.52
CA LEU A 248 18.86 0.30 -8.62
C LEU A 248 18.83 -0.45 -9.97
N PHE A 249 18.70 0.31 -11.06
CA PHE A 249 18.63 -0.19 -12.43
C PHE A 249 19.69 -1.28 -12.73
N ASN A 250 19.29 -2.30 -13.50
CA ASN A 250 20.11 -3.48 -13.84
C ASN A 250 20.60 -4.31 -12.64
N ARG A 251 19.79 -4.45 -11.57
CA ARG A 251 20.14 -5.26 -10.38
C ARG A 251 21.45 -4.82 -9.72
N THR A 252 21.68 -3.51 -9.68
CA THR A 252 22.85 -2.96 -9.00
C THR A 252 22.51 -2.75 -7.53
N TYR A 253 23.18 -3.50 -6.65
CA TYR A 253 22.90 -3.48 -5.21
C TYR A 253 23.85 -2.55 -4.47
N TYR A 254 23.33 -1.86 -3.46
CA TYR A 254 24.09 -0.96 -2.58
C TYR A 254 23.77 -1.28 -1.13
N ARG A 255 24.80 -1.61 -0.33
CA ARG A 255 24.64 -1.86 1.10
C ARG A 255 24.68 -0.56 1.89
N THR A 256 23.54 -0.15 2.41
CA THR A 256 23.39 1.16 3.07
C THR A 256 23.43 1.06 4.59
N ILE A 257 22.69 0.13 5.18
CA ILE A 257 22.61 -0.04 6.65
C ILE A 257 22.90 -1.48 7.02
N LEU A 258 23.72 -1.66 8.06
CA LEU A 258 23.95 -2.92 8.76
C LEU A 258 23.87 -2.63 10.26
N ARG A 259 23.02 -3.35 10.99
CA ARG A 259 22.83 -3.19 12.43
C ARG A 259 22.53 -4.54 13.09
N GLU A 260 22.90 -4.66 14.35
CA GLU A 260 22.63 -5.85 15.17
C GLU A 260 21.28 -5.75 15.88
N THR A 261 20.90 -4.55 16.32
CA THR A 261 19.66 -4.33 17.08
C THR A 261 18.73 -3.34 16.39
N PHE A 262 17.44 -3.67 16.36
CA PHE A 262 16.39 -2.74 15.94
C PHE A 262 15.99 -1.84 17.12
N ILE A 263 16.06 -0.52 16.92
CA ILE A 263 15.62 0.49 17.88
C ILE A 263 14.31 1.10 17.34
N PRO A 264 13.20 1.03 18.09
CA PRO A 264 11.94 1.66 17.69
C PRO A 264 11.99 3.19 17.81
N SER A 265 11.22 3.87 16.95
CA SER A 265 11.11 5.33 16.84
C SER A 265 12.42 6.07 16.50
N GLU A 266 13.36 5.42 15.80
CA GLU A 266 14.63 6.04 15.42
C GLU A 266 14.52 6.79 14.08
N SER A 267 15.20 7.94 13.97
CA SER A 267 15.45 8.63 12.69
C SER A 267 16.85 8.28 12.20
N ILE A 268 16.93 7.61 11.05
CA ILE A 268 18.17 7.10 10.48
C ILE A 268 18.46 7.83 9.18
N HIS A 269 19.61 8.49 9.12
CA HIS A 269 20.10 9.09 7.88
C HIS A 269 21.15 8.18 7.26
N ALA A 270 20.89 7.71 6.04
CA ALA A 270 21.80 6.87 5.29
C ALA A 270 22.01 7.42 3.88
N GLN A 271 23.23 7.31 3.37
CA GLN A 271 23.59 7.77 2.03
C GLN A 271 23.84 6.57 1.14
N VAL A 272 23.34 6.60 -0.09
CA VAL A 272 23.60 5.64 -1.17
C VAL A 272 24.73 6.20 -2.03
N LYS A 273 25.91 5.60 -1.94
CA LYS A 273 27.14 6.02 -2.61
C LYS A 273 27.74 4.91 -3.46
N SER A 274 28.52 5.28 -4.46
CA SER A 274 29.19 4.31 -5.37
C SER A 274 30.13 3.34 -4.63
N ASN A 275 30.74 3.77 -3.52
CA ASN A 275 31.64 2.92 -2.72
C ASN A 275 30.91 1.87 -1.85
N GLN A 276 29.57 1.93 -1.77
CA GLN A 276 28.74 0.94 -1.09
C GLN A 276 28.15 -0.09 -2.04
N ARG A 277 28.48 -0.01 -3.34
CA ARG A 277 28.03 -0.97 -4.34
C ARG A 277 28.52 -2.37 -3.98
N CYS A 278 27.63 -3.34 -4.06
CA CYS A 278 27.96 -4.75 -4.00
C CYS A 278 28.18 -5.24 -5.44
N PRO A 279 29.42 -5.51 -5.87
CA PRO A 279 29.70 -6.07 -7.20
C PRO A 279 29.26 -7.54 -7.32
N SER A 280 29.03 -7.99 -8.56
CA SER A 280 28.92 -9.44 -8.85
C SER A 280 30.26 -10.13 -8.59
N ILE A 281 30.21 -11.40 -8.23
CA ILE A 281 31.40 -12.23 -8.09
C ILE A 281 32.23 -12.30 -9.37
N ASP A 282 31.59 -12.16 -10.52
CA ASP A 282 32.22 -12.11 -11.84
C ASP A 282 33.14 -10.89 -12.00
N GLU A 283 32.85 -9.79 -11.28
CA GLU A 283 33.66 -8.58 -11.28
C GLU A 283 34.89 -8.70 -10.35
N LEU A 284 34.89 -9.69 -9.44
CA LEU A 284 35.85 -9.76 -8.33
C LEU A 284 36.86 -10.92 -8.44
N GLY A 285 36.42 -12.07 -8.93
CA GLY A 285 37.19 -13.31 -8.86
C GLY A 285 38.05 -13.60 -10.08
N ASN A 286 38.87 -14.65 -9.96
CA ASN A 286 39.58 -15.21 -11.11
C ASN A 286 38.65 -16.22 -11.80
N ILE A 287 38.61 -16.19 -13.13
CA ILE A 287 37.69 -16.96 -13.99
C ILE A 287 37.71 -18.46 -13.65
N THR A 288 38.85 -18.99 -13.23
CA THR A 288 39.05 -20.42 -12.95
C THR A 288 38.14 -20.97 -11.86
N TRP A 289 37.93 -20.25 -10.76
CA TRP A 289 37.06 -20.73 -9.67
C TRP A 289 35.67 -20.09 -9.69
N ILE A 290 35.46 -18.97 -10.37
CA ILE A 290 34.10 -18.42 -10.60
C ILE A 290 33.23 -19.43 -11.36
N ASN A 291 33.80 -20.12 -12.35
CA ASN A 291 33.10 -21.13 -13.14
C ASN A 291 32.96 -22.48 -12.43
N SER A 292 33.49 -22.61 -11.20
CA SER A 292 33.36 -23.84 -10.42
C SER A 292 31.97 -23.93 -9.76
N PRO A 293 31.51 -25.14 -9.39
CA PRO A 293 30.23 -25.32 -8.70
C PRO A 293 30.15 -24.50 -7.41
N VAL A 294 28.94 -24.09 -7.04
CA VAL A 294 28.64 -23.20 -5.89
C VAL A 294 29.41 -23.59 -4.62
N TRP A 295 29.38 -24.86 -4.21
CA TRP A 295 30.06 -25.35 -3.00
C TRP A 295 31.58 -25.17 -3.03
N HIS A 296 32.19 -25.15 -4.21
CA HIS A 296 33.60 -24.89 -4.38
C HIS A 296 33.88 -23.38 -4.28
N ARG A 297 33.01 -22.54 -4.86
CA ARG A 297 33.09 -21.07 -4.76
C ARG A 297 33.02 -20.57 -3.30
N LEU A 298 32.14 -21.14 -2.48
CA LEU A 298 31.97 -20.75 -1.07
C LEU A 298 33.28 -20.77 -0.26
N LYS A 299 34.20 -21.70 -0.57
CA LYS A 299 35.50 -21.80 0.10
C LYS A 299 36.38 -20.56 -0.12
N TYR A 300 36.17 -19.85 -1.22
CA TYR A 300 36.94 -18.67 -1.61
C TYR A 300 36.27 -17.35 -1.22
N TYR A 301 35.03 -17.36 -0.71
CA TYR A 301 34.31 -16.13 -0.34
C TYR A 301 35.02 -15.34 0.78
N PRO A 302 35.53 -15.98 1.84
CA PRO A 302 36.34 -15.26 2.84
C PRO A 302 37.61 -14.64 2.25
N LEU A 303 38.19 -15.22 1.19
CA LEU A 303 39.38 -14.69 0.54
C LEU A 303 39.11 -13.34 -0.14
N LEU A 304 37.95 -13.18 -0.78
CA LEU A 304 37.52 -11.92 -1.40
C LEU A 304 37.48 -10.78 -0.38
N CYS A 305 36.82 -11.00 0.76
CA CYS A 305 36.77 -10.02 1.84
C CYS A 305 38.17 -9.72 2.40
N ARG A 306 39.05 -10.71 2.55
CA ARG A 306 40.42 -10.50 3.06
C ARG A 306 41.32 -9.72 2.09
N GLN A 307 41.24 -10.01 0.80
CA GLN A 307 42.09 -9.40 -0.22
C GLN A 307 41.68 -7.96 -0.55
N GLN A 308 40.36 -7.71 -0.65
CA GLN A 308 39.84 -6.39 -1.01
C GLN A 308 39.28 -5.68 0.20
N ARG A 309 40.12 -4.96 0.97
CA ARG A 309 39.71 -4.31 2.22
C ARG A 309 38.54 -3.32 2.09
N GLN A 310 38.36 -2.72 0.91
CA GLN A 310 37.26 -1.79 0.64
C GLN A 310 35.94 -2.49 0.28
N LEU A 311 35.96 -3.80 0.03
CA LEU A 311 34.78 -4.58 -0.30
C LEU A 311 33.89 -4.70 0.95
N MET A 312 32.65 -4.22 0.83
CA MET A 312 31.65 -4.23 1.90
C MET A 312 30.65 -5.39 1.74
N CYS A 313 30.38 -5.76 0.50
CA CYS A 313 29.42 -6.79 0.13
C CYS A 313 29.70 -7.22 -1.31
N PHE A 314 29.20 -8.39 -1.70
CA PHE A 314 29.20 -8.89 -3.08
C PHE A 314 28.08 -9.92 -3.22
N TYR A 315 27.78 -10.34 -4.44
CA TYR A 315 26.76 -11.37 -4.67
C TYR A 315 27.15 -12.33 -5.79
N ASP A 316 26.57 -13.52 -5.78
CA ASP A 316 26.60 -14.47 -6.90
C ASP A 316 25.16 -14.77 -7.36
N ASP A 317 24.95 -15.89 -8.06
CA ASP A 317 23.63 -16.29 -8.56
C ASP A 317 22.61 -16.60 -7.44
N ILE A 318 23.07 -16.94 -6.24
CA ILE A 318 22.26 -17.54 -5.15
C ILE A 318 22.38 -16.75 -3.84
N PHE A 319 23.54 -16.17 -3.56
CA PHE A 319 23.92 -15.62 -2.28
C PHE A 319 24.23 -14.14 -2.39
N MET A 320 23.72 -13.39 -1.41
CA MET A 320 24.23 -12.07 -1.08
C MET A 320 25.18 -12.22 0.11
N CYS A 321 26.37 -11.66 0.01
CA CYS A 321 27.43 -11.77 0.99
C CYS A 321 27.80 -10.40 1.55
N ILE A 322 28.01 -10.34 2.86
CA ILE A 322 28.45 -9.14 3.58
C ILE A 322 29.81 -9.43 4.19
N CYS A 323 30.78 -8.56 3.91
CA CYS A 323 32.07 -8.60 4.60
C CYS A 323 31.92 -7.90 5.94
N ASP A 324 32.18 -8.61 7.03
CA ASP A 324 32.18 -8.06 8.38
C ASP A 324 33.50 -7.34 8.72
N LEU A 325 33.62 -6.90 9.98
CA LEU A 325 34.81 -6.21 10.49
C LEU A 325 36.03 -7.15 10.52
N ASP A 326 35.83 -8.43 10.83
CA ASP A 326 36.87 -9.47 10.84
C ASP A 326 37.23 -9.98 9.44
N ARG A 327 36.63 -9.37 8.41
CA ARG A 327 36.80 -9.71 6.99
C ARG A 327 36.38 -11.14 6.68
N PHE A 328 35.44 -11.68 7.45
CA PHE A 328 34.72 -12.89 7.12
C PHE A 328 33.53 -12.55 6.21
N ALA A 329 33.18 -13.49 5.32
CA ALA A 329 32.08 -13.34 4.39
C ALA A 329 30.83 -14.01 4.98
N ASN A 330 29.87 -13.20 5.43
CA ASN A 330 28.58 -13.66 5.92
C ASN A 330 27.57 -13.68 4.77
N CYS A 331 27.25 -14.87 4.28
CA CYS A 331 26.45 -15.06 3.08
C CYS A 331 25.09 -15.68 3.40
N PHE A 332 24.04 -15.16 2.78
CA PHE A 332 22.68 -15.66 2.92
C PHE A 332 22.03 -15.79 1.55
N ASN A 333 21.13 -16.77 1.41
CA ASN A 333 20.42 -17.00 0.16
C ASN A 333 19.61 -15.75 -0.20
N PHE A 334 19.81 -15.22 -1.40
CA PHE A 334 19.12 -14.05 -1.88
C PHE A 334 18.61 -14.34 -3.29
N ASN A 335 17.31 -14.57 -3.42
CA ASN A 335 16.73 -14.78 -4.74
C ASN A 335 16.71 -13.43 -5.50
N HIS A 336 17.63 -13.31 -6.45
CA HIS A 336 17.79 -12.15 -7.34
C HIS A 336 16.67 -12.05 -8.39
N SER A 337 15.91 -13.12 -8.62
CA SER A 337 14.90 -13.24 -9.68
C SER A 337 13.47 -13.31 -9.13
N ILE A 338 13.21 -12.80 -7.92
CA ILE A 338 11.84 -12.70 -7.41
C ILE A 338 11.03 -11.75 -8.31
N VAL A 339 9.92 -12.28 -8.83
CA VAL A 339 8.92 -11.50 -9.55
C VAL A 339 7.88 -11.01 -8.56
N TYR A 340 7.83 -9.70 -8.33
CA TYR A 340 6.93 -9.08 -7.37
C TYR A 340 5.54 -8.79 -7.94
N ASN A 341 4.99 -9.64 -8.81
CA ASN A 341 3.73 -9.33 -9.50
C ASN A 341 2.49 -9.44 -8.58
N CYS A 342 1.42 -8.71 -8.92
CA CYS A 342 0.18 -8.68 -8.14
C CYS A 342 -0.77 -9.87 -8.40
N GLN A 343 -0.24 -11.01 -8.88
CA GLN A 343 -0.94 -12.30 -9.04
C GLN A 343 -2.42 -12.22 -9.53
N GLY A 344 -2.71 -11.33 -10.49
CA GLY A 344 -4.03 -11.20 -11.11
C GLY A 344 -4.96 -10.12 -10.53
N SER A 345 -4.66 -9.56 -9.35
CA SER A 345 -5.35 -8.38 -8.80
C SER A 345 -4.59 -7.11 -9.17
N ASN A 346 -4.61 -6.74 -10.45
CA ASN A 346 -3.90 -5.55 -10.90
C ASN A 346 -4.67 -4.29 -10.48
N VAL A 347 -4.23 -3.68 -9.37
CA VAL A 347 -4.76 -2.39 -8.89
C VAL A 347 -4.28 -1.23 -9.78
N CYS A 348 -3.26 -1.45 -10.61
CA CYS A 348 -2.73 -0.42 -11.50
C CYS A 348 -3.60 -0.30 -12.76
N GLU A 349 -4.02 0.91 -13.06
CA GLU A 349 -4.81 1.22 -14.24
C GLU A 349 -3.95 1.22 -15.52
N ASN A 350 -4.57 1.37 -16.69
CA ASN A 350 -3.87 1.45 -17.98
C ASN A 350 -2.96 0.23 -18.30
N ASN A 351 -3.30 -0.97 -17.80
CA ASN A 351 -2.52 -2.20 -17.98
C ASN A 351 -1.05 -2.06 -17.52
N ARG A 352 -0.82 -1.40 -16.38
CA ARG A 352 0.53 -1.17 -15.86
C ARG A 352 1.04 -2.32 -15.00
N GLN A 353 2.36 -2.38 -14.87
CA GLN A 353 3.02 -3.38 -14.05
C GLN A 353 2.86 -3.02 -12.57
N CYS A 354 2.30 -3.98 -11.83
CA CYS A 354 2.01 -3.88 -10.42
C CYS A 354 3.04 -4.68 -9.63
N LEU A 355 3.61 -4.03 -8.62
CA LEU A 355 4.60 -4.60 -7.72
C LEU A 355 4.07 -4.63 -6.28
N ILE A 356 4.24 -5.76 -5.58
CA ILE A 356 3.88 -5.91 -4.16
C ILE A 356 5.12 -6.14 -3.30
N ASN A 357 5.06 -5.65 -2.06
CA ASN A 357 6.16 -5.78 -1.11
C ASN A 357 6.32 -7.19 -0.50
N ASN A 358 5.22 -7.93 -0.38
CA ASN A 358 5.18 -9.29 0.15
C ASN A 358 4.04 -10.07 -0.55
N ALA A 359 4.34 -11.29 -1.00
CA ALA A 359 3.39 -12.15 -1.69
C ALA A 359 2.25 -12.67 -0.80
N THR A 360 2.50 -12.86 0.50
CA THR A 360 1.51 -13.42 1.45
C THR A 360 0.63 -12.33 2.05
N CYS A 361 1.20 -11.16 2.32
CA CYS A 361 0.49 -10.03 2.90
C CYS A 361 0.98 -8.70 2.29
N PRO A 362 0.42 -8.30 1.13
CA PRO A 362 0.81 -7.07 0.47
C PRO A 362 0.33 -5.87 1.31
N ARG A 363 1.26 -5.12 1.91
CA ARG A 363 0.95 -3.87 2.62
C ARG A 363 1.04 -2.65 1.72
N ILE A 364 1.84 -2.74 0.66
CA ILE A 364 2.08 -1.64 -0.28
C ILE A 364 2.05 -2.20 -1.69
N THR A 365 1.23 -1.58 -2.53
CA THR A 365 1.16 -1.83 -3.96
C THR A 365 1.82 -0.67 -4.69
N PHE A 366 2.79 -0.95 -5.56
CA PHE A 366 3.52 0.03 -6.33
C PHE A 366 3.28 -0.18 -7.83
N CYS A 367 2.85 0.87 -8.51
CA CYS A 367 2.61 0.84 -9.94
C CYS A 367 3.77 1.50 -10.70
N ILE A 368 4.41 0.73 -11.60
CA ILE A 368 5.38 1.28 -12.55
C ILE A 368 4.58 1.95 -13.67
N CYS A 369 4.64 3.28 -13.70
CA CYS A 369 4.01 4.07 -14.76
C CYS A 369 5.00 4.29 -15.90
N PRO A 370 4.62 4.03 -17.17
CA PRO A 370 5.41 4.41 -18.32
C PRO A 370 5.34 5.92 -18.53
N ASP A 371 6.21 6.42 -19.41
CA ASP A 371 6.26 7.83 -19.79
C ASP A 371 4.88 8.37 -20.15
N CYS A 372 4.63 9.61 -19.74
CA CYS A 372 3.35 10.31 -19.89
C CYS A 372 2.20 9.77 -19.02
N PHE A 373 2.43 8.84 -18.09
CA PHE A 373 1.43 8.41 -17.10
C PHE A 373 1.92 8.66 -15.67
N TYR A 374 1.02 9.10 -14.79
CA TYR A 374 1.36 9.46 -13.41
C TYR A 374 0.20 9.22 -12.45
N GLY A 375 0.46 9.42 -11.16
CA GLY A 375 -0.43 9.03 -10.06
C GLY A 375 -0.01 7.70 -9.40
N ILE A 376 -0.68 7.38 -8.28
CA ILE A 376 -0.39 6.19 -7.47
C ILE A 376 -0.77 4.88 -8.18
N LYS A 377 -1.84 4.89 -8.99
CA LYS A 377 -2.34 3.76 -9.78
C LYS A 377 -2.03 3.93 -11.29
N CYS A 378 -1.19 4.91 -11.64
CA CYS A 378 -0.94 5.33 -13.04
C CYS A 378 -2.22 5.76 -13.79
N GLN A 379 -3.18 6.32 -13.06
CA GLN A 379 -4.51 6.67 -13.55
C GLN A 379 -4.53 7.89 -14.48
N PHE A 380 -3.55 8.81 -14.34
CA PHE A 380 -3.51 10.04 -15.11
C PHE A 380 -2.58 9.91 -16.31
N SER A 381 -2.94 10.55 -17.42
CA SER A 381 -2.12 10.62 -18.63
C SER A 381 -1.92 12.05 -19.08
N THR A 382 -0.71 12.38 -19.55
CA THR A 382 -0.43 13.64 -20.24
C THR A 382 -0.72 13.58 -21.74
N ARG A 383 -1.14 12.42 -22.27
CA ARG A 383 -1.54 12.27 -23.69
C ARG A 383 -2.86 13.01 -23.92
N GLY A 384 -2.80 14.15 -24.61
CA GLY A 384 -3.97 14.96 -24.95
C GLY A 384 -4.08 16.30 -24.20
N PHE A 385 -3.14 16.59 -23.28
CA PHE A 385 -3.04 17.93 -22.73
C PHE A 385 -2.35 18.86 -23.74
N VAL A 386 -3.00 19.97 -24.08
CA VAL A 386 -2.31 21.17 -24.58
C VAL A 386 -1.50 21.66 -23.38
N LEU A 387 -0.23 21.27 -23.32
CA LEU A 387 0.67 21.70 -22.25
C LEU A 387 0.78 23.22 -22.31
N SER A 388 0.14 23.89 -21.35
CA SER A 388 0.48 25.29 -21.08
C SER A 388 1.93 25.34 -20.63
N LEU A 389 2.59 26.43 -20.97
CA LEU A 389 3.95 26.71 -20.52
C LEU A 389 4.04 26.60 -18.98
N ASP A 390 2.96 26.96 -18.28
CA ASP A 390 2.82 26.90 -16.83
C ASP A 390 2.83 25.48 -16.28
N ALA A 391 2.26 24.51 -17.00
CA ALA A 391 2.29 23.09 -16.60
C ALA A 391 3.69 22.48 -16.76
N ILE A 392 4.45 22.92 -17.77
CA ILE A 392 5.84 22.47 -18.00
C ILE A 392 6.79 23.15 -17.00
N LEU A 393 6.69 24.47 -16.83
CA LEU A 393 7.57 25.21 -15.93
C LEU A 393 7.21 25.08 -14.47
N GLY A 394 5.94 24.81 -14.13
CA GLY A 394 5.48 24.68 -12.75
C GLY A 394 6.28 23.64 -11.97
N TYR A 395 6.68 22.53 -12.61
CA TYR A 395 7.53 21.51 -11.99
C TYR A 395 8.99 21.94 -11.78
N HIS A 396 9.46 22.92 -12.55
CA HIS A 396 10.85 23.40 -12.50
C HIS A 396 11.03 24.66 -11.64
N ILE A 397 9.95 25.38 -11.30
CA ILE A 397 9.99 26.58 -10.46
C ILE A 397 9.99 26.16 -8.98
N LYS A 398 11.08 26.44 -8.26
CA LYS A 398 11.19 26.15 -6.83
C LYS A 398 10.77 27.37 -5.99
N PRO A 399 9.64 27.37 -5.27
CA PRO A 399 9.13 28.58 -4.61
C PRO A 399 10.04 29.11 -3.49
N ASN A 400 10.84 28.22 -2.87
CA ASN A 400 11.65 28.55 -1.70
C ASN A 400 13.10 28.93 -2.02
N ILE A 401 13.45 29.18 -3.30
CA ILE A 401 14.80 29.61 -3.68
C ILE A 401 14.76 30.90 -4.52
N ASN A 402 15.76 31.75 -4.31
CA ASN A 402 15.92 33.00 -5.06
C ASN A 402 16.14 32.73 -6.56
N LEU A 403 15.67 33.68 -7.40
CA LEU A 403 15.67 33.59 -8.87
C LEU A 403 17.06 33.27 -9.46
N SER A 404 18.12 33.76 -8.84
CA SER A 404 19.51 33.53 -9.25
C SER A 404 19.96 32.07 -9.11
N ARG A 405 19.31 31.28 -8.23
CA ARG A 405 19.60 29.85 -8.00
C ARG A 405 18.62 28.90 -8.69
N GLN A 406 17.62 29.41 -9.40
CA GLN A 406 16.70 28.61 -10.20
C GLN A 406 17.43 27.93 -11.38
N LEU A 407 16.86 26.84 -11.89
CA LEU A 407 17.37 26.15 -13.08
C LEU A 407 17.49 27.08 -14.29
N SER A 408 18.47 26.83 -15.15
CA SER A 408 18.70 27.60 -16.39
C SER A 408 17.45 27.64 -17.28
N THR A 409 16.68 26.56 -17.33
CA THR A 409 15.40 26.48 -18.08
C THR A 409 14.41 27.55 -17.62
N VAL A 410 14.26 27.77 -16.31
CA VAL A 410 13.35 28.79 -15.75
C VAL A 410 13.81 30.19 -16.14
N LYS A 411 15.12 30.47 -16.05
CA LYS A 411 15.70 31.78 -16.38
C LYS A 411 15.50 32.14 -17.86
N VAL A 412 15.74 31.20 -18.77
CA VAL A 412 15.56 31.39 -20.21
C VAL A 412 14.09 31.68 -20.53
N THR A 413 13.17 30.94 -19.94
CA THR A 413 11.74 31.16 -20.19
C THR A 413 11.24 32.50 -19.65
N ILE A 414 11.70 32.91 -18.46
CA ILE A 414 11.38 34.25 -17.94
C ILE A 414 11.89 35.32 -18.89
N LEU A 415 13.11 35.18 -19.42
CA LEU A 415 13.65 36.13 -20.40
C LEU A 415 12.78 36.19 -21.67
N ILE A 416 12.38 35.04 -22.22
CA ILE A 416 11.53 34.97 -23.41
C ILE A 416 10.17 35.62 -23.16
N ASN A 417 9.48 35.25 -22.08
CA ASN A 417 8.16 35.80 -21.75
C ASN A 417 8.21 37.31 -21.48
N THR A 418 9.27 37.79 -20.82
CA THR A 418 9.47 39.22 -20.57
C THR A 418 9.63 39.99 -21.89
N ASN A 419 10.38 39.44 -22.86
CA ASN A 419 10.53 40.04 -24.18
C ASN A 419 9.21 40.07 -24.97
N VAL A 420 8.45 38.98 -24.97
CA VAL A 420 7.13 38.93 -25.63
C VAL A 420 6.18 39.96 -25.04
N LEU A 421 6.16 40.11 -23.71
CA LEU A 421 5.35 41.11 -23.01
C LEU A 421 5.74 42.54 -23.42
N ILE A 422 7.04 42.84 -23.43
CA ILE A 422 7.54 44.17 -23.81
C ILE A 422 7.16 44.50 -25.26
N ILE A 423 7.35 43.56 -26.19
CA ILE A 423 6.96 43.73 -27.60
C ILE A 423 5.45 43.96 -27.69
N GLY A 424 4.64 43.19 -26.96
CA GLY A 424 3.19 43.35 -26.92
C GLY A 424 2.75 44.72 -26.41
N ILE A 425 3.36 45.22 -25.33
CA ILE A 425 3.08 46.56 -24.78
C ILE A 425 3.46 47.65 -25.80
N ILE A 426 4.62 47.53 -26.46
CA ILE A 426 5.06 48.47 -27.50
C ILE A 426 4.05 48.48 -28.65
N SER A 427 3.67 47.31 -29.18
CA SER A 427 2.67 47.20 -30.25
C SER A 427 1.32 47.80 -29.85
N CYS A 428 0.81 47.50 -28.65
CA CYS A 428 -0.44 48.08 -28.14
C CYS A 428 -0.35 49.61 -28.02
N SER A 429 0.76 50.13 -27.50
CA SER A 429 0.97 51.58 -27.38
C SER A 429 1.04 52.28 -28.74
N LEU A 430 1.73 51.69 -29.72
CA LEU A 430 1.82 52.18 -31.10
C LEU A 430 0.46 52.14 -31.81
N SER A 431 -0.29 51.04 -31.66
CA SER A 431 -1.66 50.93 -32.17
C SER A 431 -2.55 52.01 -31.57
N MET A 432 -2.52 52.19 -30.24
CA MET A 432 -3.28 53.23 -29.55
C MET A 432 -2.93 54.64 -30.05
N MET A 433 -1.65 54.93 -30.29
CA MET A 433 -1.21 56.19 -30.88
C MET A 433 -1.71 56.38 -32.32
N THR A 434 -1.66 55.32 -33.12
CA THR A 434 -2.09 55.37 -34.54
C THR A 434 -3.59 55.62 -34.63
N PHE A 435 -4.40 54.96 -33.80
CA PHE A 435 -5.86 55.17 -33.77
C PHE A 435 -6.29 56.51 -33.17
N ARG A 436 -5.41 57.20 -32.40
CA ARG A 436 -5.65 58.57 -31.93
C ARG A 436 -5.40 59.65 -33.00
N MET A 437 -4.75 59.32 -34.13
CA MET A 437 -4.49 60.29 -35.19
C MET A 437 -5.78 60.74 -35.92
N ARG A 438 -5.81 61.98 -36.40
CA ARG A 438 -7.00 62.59 -37.04
C ARG A 438 -7.49 61.84 -38.28
N LYS A 439 -6.59 61.30 -39.11
CA LYS A 439 -6.93 60.59 -40.35
C LYS A 439 -7.80 59.34 -40.12
N PRO A 440 -7.43 58.36 -39.27
CA PRO A 440 -8.26 57.18 -39.03
C PRO A 440 -9.58 57.47 -38.28
N ARG A 441 -9.68 58.58 -37.55
CA ARG A 441 -10.95 59.05 -36.95
C ARG A 441 -11.94 59.60 -37.98
N GLN A 442 -11.48 60.06 -39.15
CA GLN A 442 -12.36 60.54 -40.23
C GLN A 442 -13.09 59.40 -40.96
N CYS A 443 -12.49 58.22 -41.05
CA CYS A 443 -13.07 57.06 -41.72
C CYS A 443 -13.97 56.19 -40.80
N GLY A 444 -14.35 56.66 -39.62
CA GLY A 444 -15.22 55.93 -38.67
C GLY A 444 -14.55 54.81 -37.88
N CYS A 445 -13.41 54.27 -38.32
CA CYS A 445 -12.71 53.18 -37.61
C CYS A 445 -12.19 53.58 -36.21
N GLY A 446 -11.89 54.87 -35.98
CA GLY A 446 -11.42 55.35 -34.67
C GLY A 446 -12.48 55.42 -33.57
N TRP A 447 -13.76 55.17 -33.88
CA TRP A 447 -14.86 55.18 -32.91
C TRP A 447 -15.07 53.84 -32.17
N TYR A 448 -14.52 52.73 -32.69
CA TYR A 448 -14.70 51.39 -32.11
C TYR A 448 -13.80 51.08 -30.89
N LEU A 449 -12.89 51.97 -30.53
CA LEU A 449 -11.88 51.77 -29.47
C LEU A 449 -11.89 52.88 -28.40
N GLN A 450 -12.93 53.72 -28.37
CA GLN A 450 -13.22 54.68 -27.30
C GLN A 450 -14.36 54.14 -26.46
#